data_AF-A0A0W0ZGJ8-F1
#
_entry.id   AF-A0A0W0ZGJ8-F1
#
_cell.length_a   1.000
_cell.length_b   1.000
_cell.length_c   1.000
_cell.angle_alpha   90.00
_cell.angle_beta   90.00
_cell.angle_gamma   90.00
#
_symmetry.space_group_name_H-M   'P 1'
#
loop_
_entity.id
_entity.type
_entity.pdbx_description
1 polymer ?
#
loop_
_entity_poly.entity_id
_entity_poly.type
_entity_poly.pdbx_seq_one_letter_code
_entity_poly.pdbx_strand_id
1 'polypeptide(L)'
;MEQRIEIPREKVLVVSIDFDGCLGSHLFVERYQKLLQQYKTPENIPPDEYEKAVVEANQVLFDSVKKGADGYDKVVIMVGSNRTSAEKDQDDGPKNKNGSAFRAIEHFANALRKNITPPVEINKRVVFDSVLGQKPGYNFDLKEKQTLEDDVRQPYLMSGDMKFRLAYFQIHDVCASHPNSDVTYVHADDRDDIVRVSANTYANQETAGMLPTNLKKASFLHYEEYNPIAELIGIQRDLSIRISNKTPSDDYYIRNTKERIKSAVEIILADMSLLVDLTKEQQLDEKTQPEIEKAKKILQNMPLMTQLDQIETIEELSSFCKEINGVMANNVRNITLPQELSEPYDAQKKILYAQRITEFGTFERQIGSDGYTIPQKQYDSLIKTCCQDDYPKSSDPLKILQQITSESRCYEFDQLAEKLKGALVHEKHGNKWRDLISNQYKEINFKDLDAKTIAIMQLSNMVYTLRQHVASGDMNYQEAIEELKPSIEKAINKAQNKTFFGWLGITQSNVAKQLTTFKKDFLEFKERIHQIIPHETEKDERDDREIKLP
;
A
#
# COMPACT_ATOMS: atom_id res chain seq x y z
N MET A 1 13.00 -16.71 -37.24
CA MET A 1 13.03 -15.82 -36.07
C MET A 1 12.31 -14.55 -36.46
N GLU A 2 10.99 -14.52 -36.23
CA GLU A 2 10.24 -13.27 -36.38
C GLU A 2 10.65 -12.36 -35.22
N GLN A 3 11.33 -11.25 -35.53
CA GLN A 3 11.51 -10.18 -34.56
C GLN A 3 10.12 -9.62 -34.25
N ARG A 4 9.54 -10.03 -33.12
CA ARG A 4 8.38 -9.33 -32.56
C ARG A 4 8.80 -7.89 -32.35
N ILE A 5 8.24 -6.99 -33.15
CA ILE A 5 8.33 -5.56 -32.91
C ILE A 5 7.56 -5.33 -31.61
N GLU A 6 8.28 -5.20 -30.49
CA GLU A 6 7.67 -4.76 -29.24
C GLU A 6 7.18 -3.33 -29.45
N ILE A 7 5.86 -3.19 -29.54
CA ILE A 7 5.21 -1.88 -29.53
C ILE A 7 5.55 -1.24 -28.18
N PRO A 8 6.13 -0.03 -28.16
CA PRO A 8 6.39 0.68 -26.90
C PRO A 8 5.12 0.76 -26.07
N ARG A 9 5.18 0.25 -24.84
CA ARG A 9 4.07 0.36 -23.87
C ARG A 9 4.06 1.76 -23.29
N GLU A 10 2.87 2.33 -23.14
CA GLU A 10 2.66 3.59 -22.41
C GLU A 10 3.26 3.49 -21.02
N LYS A 11 3.97 4.52 -20.56
CA LYS A 11 4.55 4.58 -19.21
C LYS A 11 3.69 5.45 -18.31
N VAL A 12 3.23 4.86 -17.20
CA VAL A 12 2.37 5.55 -16.22
C VAL A 12 3.13 5.70 -14.91
N LEU A 13 3.31 6.95 -14.46
CA LEU A 13 3.79 7.26 -13.12
C LEU A 13 2.60 7.42 -12.18
N VAL A 14 2.60 6.69 -11.09
CA VAL A 14 1.58 6.76 -10.04
C VAL A 14 2.23 7.34 -8.80
N VAL A 15 1.62 8.38 -8.22
CA VAL A 15 2.09 9.02 -6.99
C VAL A 15 0.99 8.99 -5.95
N SER A 16 1.16 8.15 -4.94
CA SER A 16 0.28 8.02 -3.78
C SER A 16 0.84 8.82 -2.61
N ILE A 17 0.14 9.87 -2.22
CA ILE A 17 0.69 10.88 -1.29
C ILE A 17 -0.11 10.82 0.01
N ASP A 18 0.57 10.65 1.14
CA ASP A 18 -0.08 10.85 2.44
C ASP A 18 -0.52 12.31 2.60
N PHE A 19 -1.54 12.53 3.42
CA PHE A 19 -2.00 13.87 3.71
C PHE A 19 -1.38 14.40 4.99
N ASP A 20 -1.66 13.76 6.13
CA ASP A 20 -1.11 14.21 7.40
C ASP A 20 0.42 14.14 7.38
N GLY A 21 1.08 15.23 7.81
CA GLY A 21 2.55 15.33 7.78
C GLY A 21 3.19 15.56 6.41
N CYS A 22 2.57 15.09 5.33
CA CYS A 22 2.93 15.43 3.95
C CYS A 22 2.20 16.70 3.47
N LEU A 23 1.18 16.60 2.61
CA LEU A 23 0.50 17.79 2.06
C LEU A 23 -0.14 18.67 3.14
N GLY A 24 -0.60 18.04 4.22
CA GLY A 24 -1.15 18.63 5.44
C GLY A 24 -0.11 18.91 6.52
N SER A 25 1.16 19.15 6.15
CA SER A 25 2.26 19.48 7.06
C SER A 25 2.03 20.76 7.86
N HIS A 26 2.86 21.00 8.87
CA HIS A 26 2.78 22.20 9.71
C HIS A 26 2.93 23.50 8.87
N LEU A 27 3.75 23.50 7.82
CA LEU A 27 3.89 24.63 6.89
C LEU A 27 2.58 24.92 6.15
N PHE A 28 1.86 23.87 5.74
CA PHE A 28 0.54 24.04 5.14
C PHE A 28 -0.48 24.53 6.16
N VAL A 29 -0.48 23.99 7.38
CA VAL A 29 -1.35 24.44 8.47
C VAL A 29 -1.22 25.95 8.69
N GLU A 30 0.01 26.48 8.80
CA GLU A 30 0.22 27.92 8.98
C GLU A 30 -0.44 28.75 7.87
N ARG A 31 -0.28 28.33 6.61
CA ARG A 31 -0.85 29.04 5.44
C ARG A 31 -2.36 28.90 5.38
N TYR A 32 -2.87 27.69 5.59
CA TYR A 32 -4.29 27.40 5.58
C TYR A 32 -5.05 28.15 6.68
N GLN A 33 -4.47 28.28 7.88
CA GLN A 33 -5.07 29.06 8.96
C GLN A 33 -5.13 30.55 8.63
N LYS A 34 -4.12 31.11 7.95
CA LYS A 34 -4.18 32.50 7.44
C LYS A 34 -5.31 32.67 6.43
N LEU A 35 -5.47 31.73 5.50
CA LEU A 35 -6.59 31.73 4.55
C LEU A 35 -7.94 31.64 5.26
N LEU A 36 -8.08 30.77 6.28
CA LEU A 36 -9.31 30.67 7.06
C LEU A 36 -9.62 31.94 7.86
N GLN A 37 -8.62 32.65 8.38
CA GLN A 37 -8.83 33.93 9.04
C GLN A 37 -9.43 34.98 8.08
N GLN A 38 -8.98 34.96 6.82
CA GLN A 38 -9.43 35.85 5.75
C GLN A 38 -10.82 35.46 5.21
N TYR A 39 -11.03 34.18 4.88
CA TYR A 39 -12.21 33.69 4.15
C TYR A 39 -13.29 33.04 5.03
N LYS A 40 -13.01 32.87 6.33
CA LYS A 40 -13.87 32.34 7.40
C LYS A 40 -14.23 30.85 7.29
N THR A 41 -14.50 30.36 6.09
CA THR A 41 -14.79 28.94 5.85
C THR A 41 -13.91 28.40 4.71
N PRO A 42 -13.64 27.09 4.68
CA PRO A 42 -12.85 26.49 3.62
C PRO A 42 -13.43 26.76 2.23
N GLU A 43 -14.74 26.66 2.06
CA GLU A 43 -15.45 26.75 0.77
C GLU A 43 -15.31 28.13 0.12
N ASN A 44 -15.08 29.16 0.93
CA ASN A 44 -14.89 30.53 0.48
C ASN A 44 -13.46 30.84 0.03
N ILE A 45 -12.48 29.95 0.31
CA ILE A 45 -11.10 30.16 -0.11
C ILE A 45 -11.02 30.00 -1.64
N PRO A 46 -10.54 31.03 -2.39
CA PRO A 46 -10.38 30.94 -3.82
C PRO A 46 -9.50 29.74 -4.23
N PRO A 47 -9.86 29.00 -5.30
CA PRO A 47 -9.11 27.84 -5.77
C PRO A 47 -7.61 28.08 -5.96
N ASP A 48 -7.25 29.22 -6.56
CA ASP A 48 -5.85 29.56 -6.85
C ASP A 48 -5.04 29.88 -5.57
N GLU A 49 -5.67 30.47 -4.55
CA GLU A 49 -5.01 30.75 -3.27
C GLU A 49 -4.78 29.48 -2.46
N TYR A 50 -5.77 28.57 -2.48
CA TYR A 50 -5.61 27.25 -1.85
C TYR A 50 -4.53 26.43 -2.56
N GLU A 51 -4.55 26.39 -3.89
CA GLU A 51 -3.53 25.72 -4.70
C GLU A 51 -2.13 26.25 -4.40
N LYS A 52 -1.96 27.58 -4.40
CA LYS A 52 -0.69 28.23 -4.03
C LYS A 52 -0.24 27.84 -2.63
N ALA A 53 -1.15 27.82 -1.65
CA ALA A 53 -0.82 27.45 -0.29
C ALA A 53 -0.35 25.99 -0.17
N VAL A 54 -1.02 25.05 -0.86
CA VAL A 54 -0.63 23.63 -0.89
C VAL A 54 0.74 23.45 -1.54
N VAL A 55 0.97 24.08 -2.71
CA VAL A 55 2.22 23.94 -3.46
C VAL A 55 3.39 24.58 -2.73
N GLU A 56 3.28 25.82 -2.27
CA GLU A 56 4.38 26.51 -1.60
C GLU A 56 4.75 25.87 -0.25
N ALA A 57 3.79 25.26 0.44
CA ALA A 57 4.05 24.50 1.67
C ALA A 57 4.75 23.16 1.41
N ASN A 58 4.71 22.67 0.17
CA ASN A 58 5.18 21.34 -0.20
C ASN A 58 6.05 21.37 -1.46
N GLN A 59 6.82 22.45 -1.62
CA GLN A 59 7.55 22.74 -2.85
C GLN A 59 8.52 21.61 -3.22
N VAL A 60 9.19 21.03 -2.22
CA VAL A 60 10.15 19.93 -2.43
C VAL A 60 9.46 18.67 -2.97
N LEU A 61 8.28 18.33 -2.45
CA LEU A 61 7.49 17.22 -2.97
C LEU A 61 6.94 17.52 -4.35
N PHE A 62 6.45 18.74 -4.57
CA PHE A 62 5.96 19.19 -5.87
C PHE A 62 7.04 19.09 -6.95
N ASP A 63 8.23 19.63 -6.68
CA ASP A 63 9.36 19.61 -7.62
C ASP A 63 9.90 18.21 -7.86
N SER A 64 9.90 17.36 -6.84
CA SER A 64 10.27 15.94 -6.97
C SER A 64 9.32 15.19 -7.89
N VAL A 65 8.01 15.35 -7.73
CA VAL A 65 7.00 14.74 -8.62
C VAL A 65 7.12 15.31 -10.04
N LYS A 66 7.28 16.63 -10.16
CA LYS A 66 7.47 17.32 -11.43
C LYS A 66 8.66 16.75 -12.22
N LYS A 67 9.82 16.62 -11.56
CA LYS A 67 11.03 16.03 -12.15
C LYS A 67 10.87 14.54 -12.43
N GLY A 68 10.21 13.80 -11.54
CA GLY A 68 9.98 12.37 -11.68
C GLY A 68 9.03 12.02 -12.84
N ALA A 69 8.19 12.95 -13.26
CA ALA A 69 7.28 12.78 -14.39
C ALA A 69 7.99 12.80 -15.76
N ASP A 70 9.23 13.29 -15.83
CA ASP A 70 9.99 13.32 -17.08
C ASP A 70 10.18 11.91 -17.64
N GLY A 71 9.74 11.70 -18.88
CA GLY A 71 9.84 10.40 -19.57
C GLY A 71 8.67 9.43 -19.33
N TYR A 72 7.61 9.89 -18.66
CA TYR A 72 6.33 9.18 -18.57
C TYR A 72 5.30 9.78 -19.53
N ASP A 73 4.34 8.95 -19.97
CA ASP A 73 3.25 9.35 -20.85
C ASP A 73 2.03 9.85 -20.06
N LYS A 74 1.91 9.47 -18.78
CA LYS A 74 0.82 9.86 -17.89
C LYS A 74 1.28 9.88 -16.43
N VAL A 75 0.70 10.79 -15.64
CA VAL A 75 0.83 10.82 -14.18
C VAL A 75 -0.54 10.60 -13.53
N VAL A 76 -0.61 9.73 -12.52
CA VAL A 76 -1.81 9.45 -11.72
C VAL A 76 -1.52 9.81 -10.26
N ILE A 77 -2.28 10.74 -9.70
CA ILE A 77 -2.18 11.13 -8.28
C ILE A 77 -3.24 10.39 -7.47
N MET A 78 -2.84 9.83 -6.33
CA MET A 78 -3.74 9.07 -5.44
C MET A 78 -3.67 9.60 -4.00
N VAL A 79 -4.74 9.36 -3.24
CA VAL A 79 -4.77 9.59 -1.80
C VAL A 79 -4.05 8.42 -1.10
N GLY A 80 -2.82 8.65 -0.65
CA GLY A 80 -2.01 7.68 0.12
C GLY A 80 -2.26 7.72 1.62
N SER A 81 -3.34 8.39 2.04
CA SER A 81 -3.63 8.67 3.45
C SER A 81 -4.65 7.73 4.07
N ASN A 82 -4.62 7.65 5.40
CA ASN A 82 -5.62 6.93 6.20
C ASN A 82 -6.96 7.68 6.30
N ARG A 83 -7.06 8.88 5.73
CA ARG A 83 -8.30 9.65 5.55
C ARG A 83 -9.06 9.10 4.35
N THR A 84 -9.56 7.88 4.50
CA THR A 84 -10.15 7.10 3.40
C THR A 84 -11.66 7.21 3.31
N SER A 85 -12.33 7.77 4.32
CA SER A 85 -13.76 8.10 4.29
C SER A 85 -13.97 9.62 4.37
N ALA A 86 -15.11 10.09 3.84
CA ALA A 86 -15.45 11.51 3.92
C ALA A 86 -15.65 11.97 5.37
N GLU A 87 -16.24 11.12 6.22
CA GLU A 87 -16.40 11.41 7.64
C GLU A 87 -15.04 11.61 8.32
N LYS A 88 -14.08 10.71 8.11
CA LYS A 88 -12.76 10.80 8.72
C LYS A 88 -11.98 12.02 8.24
N ASP A 89 -12.04 12.32 6.95
CA ASP A 89 -11.39 13.52 6.40
C ASP A 89 -11.97 14.82 7.00
N GLN A 90 -13.30 14.89 7.15
CA GLN A 90 -13.99 16.03 7.74
C GLN A 90 -13.80 16.14 9.26
N ASP A 91 -13.65 15.02 9.97
CA ASP A 91 -13.43 15.00 11.41
C ASP A 91 -11.96 15.31 11.77
N ASP A 92 -11.00 14.83 10.99
CA ASP A 92 -9.57 15.05 11.24
C ASP A 92 -9.08 16.40 10.73
N GLY A 93 -9.68 16.94 9.66
CA GLY A 93 -9.32 18.26 9.13
C GLY A 93 -9.37 19.40 10.16
N PRO A 94 -10.44 19.56 10.96
CA PRO A 94 -10.52 20.53 12.04
C PRO A 94 -9.59 20.22 13.22
N LYS A 95 -9.46 18.94 13.61
CA LYS A 95 -8.58 18.52 14.72
C LYS A 95 -7.12 18.84 14.42
N ASN A 96 -6.68 18.51 13.20
CA ASN A 96 -5.30 18.70 12.74
C ASN A 96 -5.09 20.09 12.14
N LYS A 97 -6.15 20.90 11.98
CA LYS A 97 -6.12 22.26 11.45
C LYS A 97 -5.56 22.37 10.03
N ASN A 98 -5.54 21.28 9.28
CA ASN A 98 -5.02 21.18 7.91
C ASN A 98 -6.12 20.99 6.86
N GLY A 99 -7.39 20.91 7.23
CA GLY A 99 -8.49 20.80 6.25
C GLY A 99 -8.58 19.42 5.59
N SER A 100 -9.07 19.37 4.35
CA SER A 100 -9.41 18.12 3.63
C SER A 100 -8.26 17.59 2.78
N ALA A 101 -7.97 16.29 2.90
CA ALA A 101 -7.04 15.56 2.05
C ALA A 101 -7.49 15.50 0.60
N PHE A 102 -8.79 15.27 0.35
CA PHE A 102 -9.34 15.16 -1.00
C PHE A 102 -9.18 16.47 -1.77
N ARG A 103 -9.49 17.59 -1.10
CA ARG A 103 -9.29 18.93 -1.67
C ARG A 103 -7.80 19.21 -1.92
N ALA A 104 -6.92 18.91 -0.98
CA ALA A 104 -5.49 19.14 -1.14
C ALA A 104 -4.89 18.35 -2.32
N ILE A 105 -5.27 17.07 -2.47
CA ILE A 105 -4.84 16.23 -3.59
C ILE A 105 -5.34 16.77 -4.92
N GLU A 106 -6.59 17.24 -4.98
CA GLU A 106 -7.15 17.84 -6.20
C GLU A 106 -6.37 19.09 -6.63
N HIS A 107 -6.10 20.00 -5.70
CA HIS A 107 -5.32 21.21 -5.99
C HIS A 107 -3.85 20.92 -6.30
N PHE A 108 -3.23 19.97 -5.62
CA PHE A 108 -1.86 19.54 -5.92
C PHE A 108 -1.75 18.97 -7.35
N ALA A 109 -2.69 18.10 -7.74
CA ALA A 109 -2.76 17.56 -9.10
C ALA A 109 -3.04 18.66 -10.14
N ASN A 110 -3.92 19.62 -9.85
CA ASN A 110 -4.19 20.76 -10.72
C ASN A 110 -2.95 21.63 -10.95
N ALA A 111 -2.17 21.90 -9.90
CA ALA A 111 -0.90 22.59 -10.03
C ALA A 111 0.09 21.82 -10.92
N LEU A 112 0.18 20.50 -10.76
CA LEU A 112 1.03 19.65 -11.62
C LEU A 112 0.59 19.73 -13.08
N ARG A 113 -0.72 19.64 -13.38
CA ARG A 113 -1.27 19.78 -14.76
C ARG A 113 -0.79 21.05 -15.46
N LYS A 114 -0.65 22.15 -14.71
CA LYS A 114 -0.19 23.45 -15.24
C LYS A 114 1.33 23.50 -15.48
N ASN A 115 2.09 22.56 -14.91
CA ASN A 115 3.54 22.63 -14.79
C ASN A 115 4.31 21.47 -15.45
N ILE A 116 3.64 20.41 -15.90
CA ILE A 116 4.27 19.29 -16.60
C ILE A 116 3.60 19.03 -17.95
N THR A 117 4.31 18.35 -18.86
CA THR A 117 3.79 17.96 -20.17
C THR A 117 2.85 16.75 -20.13
N PRO A 118 3.15 15.68 -19.37
CA PRO A 118 2.25 14.52 -19.35
C PRO A 118 0.88 14.88 -18.74
N PRO A 119 -0.22 14.31 -19.25
CA PRO A 119 -1.53 14.42 -18.60
C PRO A 119 -1.47 13.91 -17.16
N VAL A 120 -2.09 14.66 -16.24
CA VAL A 120 -2.23 14.29 -14.83
C VAL A 120 -3.68 13.91 -14.53
N GLU A 121 -3.90 12.71 -14.04
CA GLU A 121 -5.18 12.19 -13.58
C GLU A 121 -5.19 12.06 -12.06
N ILE A 122 -6.38 12.14 -11.46
CA ILE A 122 -6.57 11.85 -10.04
C ILE A 122 -7.31 10.53 -9.96
N ASN A 123 -6.72 9.51 -9.33
CA ASN A 123 -7.48 8.33 -8.96
C ASN A 123 -8.28 8.66 -7.68
N LYS A 124 -9.58 8.89 -7.87
CA LYS A 124 -10.49 9.24 -6.78
C LYS A 124 -10.95 8.03 -5.94
N ARG A 125 -10.65 6.81 -6.37
CA ARG A 125 -11.03 5.61 -5.62
C ARG A 125 -10.29 5.59 -4.29
N VAL A 126 -11.04 5.54 -3.21
CA VAL A 126 -10.50 5.27 -1.86
C VAL A 126 -11.01 3.92 -1.37
N VAL A 127 -10.24 3.25 -0.53
CA VAL A 127 -10.59 1.90 -0.05
C VAL A 127 -11.95 1.84 0.65
N PHE A 128 -12.39 2.93 1.25
CA PHE A 128 -13.67 3.00 1.93
C PHE A 128 -14.87 3.04 0.96
N ASP A 129 -14.68 3.40 -0.31
CA ASP A 129 -15.71 3.22 -1.34
C ASP A 129 -16.09 1.73 -1.44
N SER A 130 -15.10 0.84 -1.48
CA SER A 130 -15.29 -0.61 -1.55
C SER A 130 -15.92 -1.18 -0.27
N VAL A 131 -15.55 -0.68 0.92
CA VAL A 131 -16.14 -1.09 2.21
C VAL A 131 -17.65 -0.85 2.21
N LEU A 132 -18.07 0.33 1.74
CA LEU A 132 -19.46 0.75 1.67
C LEU A 132 -20.22 0.18 0.46
N GLY A 133 -19.55 -0.54 -0.44
CA GLY A 133 -20.14 -1.01 -1.70
C GLY A 133 -20.56 0.14 -2.62
N GLN A 134 -19.89 1.29 -2.51
CA GLN A 134 -20.14 2.48 -3.31
C GLN A 134 -19.28 2.48 -4.57
N LYS A 135 -19.70 3.29 -5.55
CA LYS A 135 -18.91 3.49 -6.76
C LYS A 135 -17.56 4.16 -6.43
N PRO A 136 -16.50 3.91 -7.23
CA PRO A 136 -15.21 4.59 -7.06
C PRO A 136 -15.37 6.12 -7.08
N GLY A 137 -14.72 6.81 -6.13
CA GLY A 137 -14.77 8.26 -6.00
C GLY A 137 -15.93 8.80 -5.18
N TYR A 138 -16.82 7.94 -4.66
CA TYR A 138 -17.97 8.39 -3.86
C TYR A 138 -17.57 9.23 -2.65
N ASN A 139 -16.62 8.76 -1.84
CA ASN A 139 -16.14 9.50 -0.68
C ASN A 139 -15.34 10.75 -1.07
N PHE A 140 -14.54 10.66 -2.14
CA PHE A 140 -13.73 11.78 -2.62
C PHE A 140 -14.59 12.96 -3.06
N ASP A 141 -15.69 12.68 -3.78
CA ASP A 141 -16.58 13.71 -4.35
C ASP A 141 -17.68 14.16 -3.38
N LEU A 142 -17.70 13.65 -2.14
CA LEU A 142 -18.75 13.94 -1.18
C LEU A 142 -18.70 15.42 -0.76
N LYS A 143 -19.79 16.15 -1.01
CA LYS A 143 -19.92 17.59 -0.69
C LYS A 143 -20.52 17.88 0.69
N GLU A 144 -21.14 16.87 1.30
CA GLU A 144 -21.85 16.97 2.58
C GLU A 144 -21.20 16.04 3.62
N LYS A 145 -21.65 16.08 4.88
CA LYS A 145 -21.14 15.17 5.91
C LYS A 145 -21.65 13.76 5.70
N GLN A 146 -20.73 12.79 5.75
CA GLN A 146 -21.08 11.38 5.90
C GLN A 146 -21.27 11.07 7.38
N THR A 147 -22.35 10.35 7.70
CA THR A 147 -22.56 9.76 9.03
C THR A 147 -22.53 8.25 8.88
N LEU A 148 -21.58 7.61 9.54
CA LEU A 148 -21.42 6.16 9.59
C LEU A 148 -21.91 5.63 10.95
N GLU A 149 -22.65 4.53 10.92
CA GLU A 149 -23.03 3.80 12.12
C GLU A 149 -21.79 3.17 12.78
N ASP A 150 -21.79 3.08 14.10
CA ASP A 150 -20.63 2.59 14.87
C ASP A 150 -20.26 1.14 14.51
N ASP A 151 -21.23 0.31 14.14
CA ASP A 151 -21.03 -1.08 13.71
C ASP A 151 -20.28 -1.21 12.37
N VAL A 152 -20.41 -0.21 11.49
CA VAL A 152 -19.62 -0.08 10.26
C VAL A 152 -18.26 0.55 10.55
N ARG A 153 -18.18 1.49 11.49
CA ARG A 153 -16.95 2.26 11.74
C ARG A 153 -15.90 1.46 12.52
N GLN A 154 -16.31 0.86 13.64
CA GLN A 154 -15.39 0.20 14.59
C GLN A 154 -14.48 -0.88 13.95
N PRO A 155 -14.97 -1.77 13.07
CA PRO A 155 -14.12 -2.82 12.51
C PRO A 155 -13.19 -2.34 11.38
N TYR A 156 -13.36 -1.14 10.85
CA TYR A 156 -12.65 -0.63 9.65
C TYR A 156 -11.82 0.63 9.94
N LEU A 157 -11.41 0.81 11.20
CA LEU A 157 -10.56 1.92 11.60
C LEU A 157 -9.15 1.74 11.02
N MET A 158 -8.90 2.26 9.81
CA MET A 158 -7.56 2.22 9.24
C MET A 158 -6.55 2.98 10.12
N SER A 159 -5.70 2.22 10.80
CA SER A 159 -4.55 2.65 11.58
C SER A 159 -3.29 2.82 10.70
N GLY A 160 -2.29 3.54 11.21
CA GLY A 160 -1.04 3.87 10.49
C GLY A 160 -0.26 2.66 9.96
N ASP A 161 -0.32 1.54 10.68
CA ASP A 161 0.33 0.26 10.37
C ASP A 161 -0.26 -0.47 9.13
N MET A 162 -1.35 0.03 8.55
CA MET A 162 -1.98 -0.58 7.37
C MET A 162 -1.52 0.00 6.03
N LYS A 163 -0.66 1.03 5.99
CA LYS A 163 -0.34 1.71 4.73
C LYS A 163 0.39 0.86 3.70
N PHE A 164 1.16 -0.15 4.12
CA PHE A 164 1.70 -1.14 3.17
C PHE A 164 0.58 -1.93 2.47
N ARG A 165 -0.55 -2.23 3.15
CA ARG A 165 -1.74 -2.85 2.54
C ARG A 165 -2.46 -1.88 1.61
N LEU A 166 -2.57 -0.60 2.01
CA LEU A 166 -3.13 0.44 1.14
C LEU A 166 -2.36 0.50 -0.18
N ALA A 167 -1.03 0.60 -0.12
CA ALA A 167 -0.18 0.59 -1.31
C ALA A 167 -0.40 -0.67 -2.16
N TYR A 168 -0.59 -1.84 -1.53
CA TYR A 168 -0.81 -3.10 -2.23
C TYR A 168 -2.07 -3.02 -3.10
N PHE A 169 -3.17 -2.59 -2.50
CA PHE A 169 -4.43 -2.43 -3.21
C PHE A 169 -4.36 -1.35 -4.29
N GLN A 170 -3.74 -0.20 -4.00
CA GLN A 170 -3.58 0.88 -4.98
C GLN A 170 -2.75 0.45 -6.20
N ILE A 171 -1.66 -0.30 -5.98
CA ILE A 171 -0.86 -0.90 -7.05
C ILE A 171 -1.74 -1.80 -7.93
N HIS A 172 -2.54 -2.68 -7.32
CA HIS A 172 -3.42 -3.58 -8.07
C HIS A 172 -4.51 -2.82 -8.84
N ASP A 173 -5.15 -1.81 -8.25
CA ASP A 173 -6.20 -1.01 -8.90
C ASP A 173 -5.66 -0.27 -10.13
N VAL A 174 -4.53 0.41 -10.00
CA VAL A 174 -3.98 1.20 -11.11
C VAL A 174 -3.41 0.30 -12.20
N CYS A 175 -2.73 -0.79 -11.83
CA CYS A 175 -2.23 -1.75 -12.81
C CYS A 175 -3.35 -2.47 -13.56
N ALA A 176 -4.45 -2.81 -12.88
CA ALA A 176 -5.64 -3.39 -13.51
C ALA A 176 -6.35 -2.40 -14.44
N SER A 177 -6.33 -1.10 -14.09
CA SER A 177 -6.88 -0.02 -14.92
C SER A 177 -5.99 0.34 -16.13
N HIS A 178 -4.72 -0.06 -16.11
CA HIS A 178 -3.73 0.18 -17.16
C HIS A 178 -3.01 -1.11 -17.60
N PRO A 179 -3.74 -2.15 -18.07
CA PRO A 179 -3.19 -3.49 -18.28
C PRO A 179 -2.09 -3.55 -19.35
N ASN A 180 -2.10 -2.60 -20.30
CA ASN A 180 -1.17 -2.53 -21.43
C ASN A 180 -0.03 -1.52 -21.22
N SER A 181 -0.01 -0.82 -20.09
CA SER A 181 0.99 0.21 -19.79
C SER A 181 2.08 -0.38 -18.87
N ASP A 182 3.25 0.23 -18.82
CA ASP A 182 4.29 -0.02 -17.82
C ASP A 182 4.10 0.96 -16.66
N VAL A 183 3.84 0.44 -15.46
CA VAL A 183 3.46 1.23 -14.30
C VAL A 183 4.65 1.38 -13.36
N THR A 184 4.95 2.61 -12.96
CA THR A 184 5.81 2.94 -11.83
C THR A 184 4.97 3.51 -10.71
N TYR A 185 5.09 2.94 -9.51
CA TYR A 185 4.38 3.39 -8.33
C TYR A 185 5.33 4.09 -7.36
N VAL A 186 4.90 5.22 -6.81
CA VAL A 186 5.64 6.00 -5.81
C VAL A 186 4.69 6.27 -4.66
N HIS A 187 5.12 5.95 -3.44
CA HIS A 187 4.39 6.31 -2.24
C HIS A 187 5.22 7.30 -1.40
N ALA A 188 4.62 8.43 -1.02
CA ALA A 188 5.26 9.44 -0.18
C ALA A 188 4.53 9.57 1.15
N ASP A 189 5.28 9.53 2.24
CA ASP A 189 4.78 9.54 3.62
C ASP A 189 5.80 10.22 4.55
N ASP A 190 5.36 10.85 5.64
CA ASP A 190 6.24 11.57 6.58
C ASP A 190 6.77 10.70 7.73
N ARG A 191 6.24 9.48 7.88
CA ARG A 191 6.57 8.60 9.00
C ARG A 191 7.55 7.50 8.60
N ASP A 192 8.75 7.56 9.17
CA ASP A 192 9.80 6.52 8.98
C ASP A 192 9.29 5.10 9.30
N ASP A 193 8.53 4.93 10.39
CA ASP A 193 8.04 3.62 10.81
C ASP A 193 7.07 2.99 9.80
N ILE A 194 6.37 3.82 9.01
CA ILE A 194 5.48 3.40 7.94
C ILE A 194 6.25 3.14 6.64
N VAL A 195 7.09 4.10 6.23
CA VAL A 195 7.85 4.02 4.97
C VAL A 195 8.79 2.82 5.00
N ARG A 196 9.51 2.61 6.10
CA ARG A 196 10.47 1.52 6.24
C ARG A 196 9.80 0.14 6.18
N VAL A 197 8.61 -0.01 6.79
CA VAL A 197 7.84 -1.26 6.70
C VAL A 197 7.43 -1.55 5.27
N SER A 198 6.90 -0.54 4.56
CA SER A 198 6.52 -0.69 3.16
C SER A 198 7.75 -1.02 2.30
N ALA A 199 8.80 -0.20 2.35
CA ALA A 199 10.05 -0.41 1.62
C ALA A 199 10.60 -1.84 1.79
N ASN A 200 10.71 -2.33 3.03
CA ASN A 200 11.20 -3.68 3.32
C ASN A 200 10.29 -4.78 2.76
N THR A 201 8.96 -4.57 2.82
CA THR A 201 7.98 -5.54 2.32
C THR A 201 8.05 -5.66 0.81
N TYR A 202 8.13 -4.54 0.08
CA TYR A 202 8.14 -4.54 -1.39
C TYR A 202 9.52 -4.82 -1.99
N ALA A 203 10.62 -4.52 -1.28
CA ALA A 203 11.96 -4.90 -1.70
C ALA A 203 12.22 -6.42 -1.57
N ASN A 204 11.36 -7.15 -0.86
CA ASN A 204 11.46 -8.61 -0.78
C ASN A 204 11.13 -9.25 -2.14
N GLN A 205 12.02 -10.13 -2.61
CA GLN A 205 11.86 -10.82 -3.89
C GLN A 205 10.62 -11.71 -3.95
N GLU A 206 10.17 -12.29 -2.83
CA GLU A 206 8.94 -13.08 -2.77
C GLU A 206 7.72 -12.27 -3.17
N THR A 207 7.70 -10.97 -2.85
CA THR A 207 6.61 -10.05 -3.17
C THR A 207 6.42 -9.88 -4.68
N ALA A 208 7.46 -10.09 -5.50
CA ALA A 208 7.39 -9.92 -6.95
C ALA A 208 6.27 -10.74 -7.62
N GLY A 209 6.07 -11.98 -7.16
CA GLY A 209 5.02 -12.89 -7.66
C GLY A 209 3.60 -12.55 -7.21
N MET A 210 3.47 -11.66 -6.22
CA MET A 210 2.20 -11.16 -5.70
C MET A 210 1.76 -9.88 -6.43
N LEU A 211 2.71 -9.13 -6.98
CA LEU A 211 2.46 -7.84 -7.63
C LEU A 211 2.08 -8.02 -9.12
N PRO A 212 1.34 -7.07 -9.70
CA PRO A 212 1.00 -7.06 -11.14
C PRO A 212 2.24 -7.15 -12.04
N THR A 213 2.13 -7.88 -13.16
CA THR A 213 3.22 -8.07 -14.13
C THR A 213 3.62 -6.79 -14.87
N ASN A 214 2.70 -5.85 -14.98
CA ASN A 214 2.91 -4.54 -15.58
C ASN A 214 3.44 -3.49 -14.60
N LEU A 215 3.54 -3.79 -13.30
CA LEU A 215 4.30 -2.97 -12.35
C LEU A 215 5.80 -3.19 -12.60
N LYS A 216 6.51 -2.13 -13.01
CA LYS A 216 7.95 -2.14 -13.28
C LYS A 216 8.77 -1.70 -12.08
N LYS A 217 8.29 -0.69 -11.37
CA LYS A 217 8.98 -0.13 -10.21
C LYS A 217 7.99 0.28 -9.13
N ALA A 218 8.35 0.09 -7.86
CA ALA A 218 7.69 0.74 -6.74
C ALA A 218 8.73 1.39 -5.83
N SER A 219 8.56 2.68 -5.50
CA SER A 219 9.46 3.45 -4.65
C SER A 219 8.72 3.97 -3.42
N PHE A 220 9.36 3.90 -2.25
CA PHE A 220 8.81 4.38 -0.98
C PHE A 220 9.66 5.54 -0.46
N LEU A 221 9.06 6.72 -0.45
CA LEU A 221 9.67 8.00 -0.16
C LEU A 221 9.27 8.46 1.23
N HIS A 222 10.26 8.81 2.02
CA HIS A 222 10.08 9.54 3.27
C HIS A 222 10.20 11.03 3.00
N TYR A 223 9.11 11.74 3.21
CA TYR A 223 9.01 13.18 3.04
C TYR A 223 8.89 13.84 4.40
N GLU A 224 9.96 14.47 4.86
CA GLU A 224 10.00 15.07 6.19
C GLU A 224 10.58 16.48 6.13
N GLU A 225 10.27 17.28 7.14
CA GLU A 225 11.13 18.39 7.50
C GLU A 225 12.49 17.81 7.90
N TYR A 226 13.57 18.28 7.26
CA TYR A 226 14.85 17.62 7.44
C TYR A 226 15.31 17.73 8.89
N ASN A 227 15.44 16.60 9.57
CA ASN A 227 16.02 16.55 10.91
C ASN A 227 17.45 15.97 10.85
N PRO A 228 18.49 16.81 10.81
CA PRO A 228 19.88 16.35 10.69
C PRO A 228 20.32 15.50 11.91
N ILE A 229 19.72 15.67 13.08
CA ILE A 229 20.05 14.85 14.26
C ILE A 229 19.46 13.46 14.11
N ALA A 230 18.19 13.36 13.70
CA ALA A 230 17.55 12.07 13.45
C ALA A 230 18.27 11.31 12.34
N GLU A 231 18.73 12.01 11.30
CA GLU A 231 19.56 11.46 10.23
C GLU A 231 20.85 10.81 10.76
N LEU A 232 21.61 11.52 11.60
CA LEU A 232 22.84 10.98 12.17
C LEU A 232 22.58 9.77 13.08
N ILE A 233 21.47 9.76 13.82
CA ILE A 233 21.05 8.60 14.62
C ILE A 233 20.68 7.42 13.71
N GLY A 234 19.96 7.68 12.62
CA GLY A 234 19.60 6.68 11.60
C GLY A 234 20.82 6.05 10.95
N ILE A 235 21.78 6.86 10.51
CA ILE A 235 23.06 6.41 9.94
C ILE A 235 23.81 5.50 10.93
N GLN A 236 23.89 5.89 12.21
CA GLN A 236 24.53 5.06 13.23
C GLN A 236 23.85 3.69 13.38
N ARG A 237 22.52 3.65 13.33
CA ARG A 237 21.73 2.41 13.40
C ARG A 237 21.98 1.53 12.17
N ASP A 238 21.91 2.11 10.98
CA ASP A 238 22.12 1.39 9.71
C ASP A 238 23.53 0.79 9.61
N LEU A 239 24.56 1.55 9.99
CA LEU A 239 25.94 1.05 10.06
C LEU A 239 26.05 -0.11 11.05
N SER A 240 25.40 -0.01 12.21
CA SER A 240 25.41 -1.08 13.22
C SER A 240 24.74 -2.37 12.70
N ILE A 241 23.63 -2.25 11.99
CA ILE A 241 22.91 -3.39 11.38
C ILE A 241 23.75 -4.04 10.27
N ARG A 242 24.38 -3.24 9.41
CA ARG A 242 25.22 -3.77 8.33
C ARG A 242 26.44 -4.51 8.86
N ILE A 243 27.09 -3.97 9.89
CA ILE A 243 28.21 -4.64 10.58
C ILE A 243 27.73 -5.95 11.20
N SER A 244 26.59 -5.96 11.91
CA SER A 244 26.07 -7.19 12.53
C SER A 244 25.72 -8.26 11.50
N ASN A 245 25.17 -7.84 10.36
CA ASN A 245 24.71 -8.75 9.29
C ASN A 245 25.81 -9.11 8.29
N LYS A 246 27.03 -8.55 8.45
CA LYS A 246 28.14 -8.70 7.49
C LYS A 246 27.73 -8.35 6.05
N THR A 247 26.85 -7.34 5.90
CA THR A 247 26.40 -6.88 4.59
C THR A 247 27.58 -6.22 3.86
N PRO A 248 27.91 -6.64 2.62
CA PRO A 248 28.94 -5.99 1.84
C PRO A 248 28.63 -4.50 1.68
N SER A 249 29.64 -3.65 1.87
CA SER A 249 29.57 -2.24 1.51
C SER A 249 30.59 -1.98 0.42
N ASP A 250 30.15 -1.31 -0.64
CA ASP A 250 31.03 -0.82 -1.70
C ASP A 250 31.47 0.62 -1.42
N ASP A 251 32.44 1.10 -2.20
CA ASP A 251 32.93 2.49 -2.12
C ASP A 251 31.79 3.50 -2.32
N TYR A 252 30.79 3.12 -3.11
CA TYR A 252 29.61 3.94 -3.34
C TYR A 252 28.82 4.16 -2.04
N TYR A 253 28.54 3.10 -1.29
CA TYR A 253 27.85 3.17 0.00
C TYR A 253 28.62 4.04 1.00
N ILE A 254 29.92 3.78 1.18
CA ILE A 254 30.75 4.53 2.13
C ILE A 254 30.76 6.03 1.77
N ARG A 255 30.99 6.36 0.50
CA ARG A 255 30.97 7.75 0.02
C ARG A 255 29.60 8.40 0.25
N ASN A 256 28.50 7.73 -0.10
CA ASN A 256 27.16 8.27 0.10
C ASN A 256 26.86 8.50 1.59
N THR A 257 27.26 7.58 2.47
CA THR A 257 27.09 7.76 3.91
C THR A 257 27.93 8.94 4.45
N LYS A 258 29.15 9.15 3.96
CA LYS A 258 29.96 10.33 4.31
C LYS A 258 29.26 11.63 3.90
N GLU A 259 28.75 11.72 2.68
CA GLU A 259 28.04 12.92 2.22
C GLU A 259 26.79 13.21 3.07
N ARG A 260 26.05 12.17 3.46
CA ARG A 260 24.90 12.31 4.38
C ARG A 260 25.31 12.84 5.75
N ILE A 261 26.38 12.28 6.35
CA ILE A 261 26.92 12.77 7.64
C ILE A 261 27.35 14.23 7.51
N LYS A 262 28.09 14.56 6.44
CA LYS A 262 28.59 15.90 6.16
C LYS A 262 27.45 16.91 6.04
N SER A 263 26.46 16.61 5.20
CA SER A 263 25.29 17.47 5.02
C SER A 263 24.52 17.68 6.32
N ALA A 264 24.33 16.64 7.12
CA ALA A 264 23.63 16.75 8.41
C ALA A 264 24.38 17.66 9.39
N VAL A 265 25.69 17.44 9.49
CA VAL A 265 26.54 18.25 10.37
C VAL A 265 26.60 19.71 9.91
N GLU A 266 26.79 19.97 8.62
CA GLU A 266 26.86 21.33 8.08
C GLU A 266 25.60 22.14 8.40
N ILE A 267 24.41 21.53 8.33
CA ILE A 267 23.15 22.20 8.67
C ILE A 267 23.06 22.51 10.16
N ILE A 268 23.46 21.57 11.03
CA ILE A 268 23.49 21.82 12.49
C ILE A 268 24.47 22.96 12.81
N LEU A 269 25.63 22.99 12.16
CA LEU A 269 26.62 24.05 12.39
C LEU A 269 26.13 25.40 11.87
N ALA A 270 25.49 25.43 10.71
CA ALA A 270 24.90 26.66 10.18
C ALA A 270 23.83 27.22 11.13
N ASP A 271 22.98 26.37 11.72
CA ASP A 271 21.97 26.77 12.72
C ASP A 271 22.61 27.33 14.00
N MET A 272 23.66 26.67 14.50
CA MET A 272 24.41 27.15 15.67
C MET A 272 25.14 28.47 15.38
N SER A 273 25.75 28.61 14.20
CA SER A 273 26.39 29.84 13.77
C SER A 273 25.40 30.99 13.71
N LEU A 274 24.23 30.75 13.10
CA LEU A 274 23.14 31.73 13.04
C LEU A 274 22.71 32.19 14.44
N LEU A 275 22.51 31.26 15.38
CA LEU A 275 22.19 31.58 16.78
C LEU A 275 23.25 32.46 17.43
N VAL A 276 24.53 32.10 17.29
CA VAL A 276 25.65 32.85 17.88
C VAL A 276 25.78 34.24 17.24
N ASP A 277 25.61 34.36 15.93
CA ASP A 277 25.73 35.61 15.21
C ASP A 277 24.60 36.59 15.54
N LEU A 278 23.35 36.13 15.58
CA LEU A 278 22.19 36.95 15.96
C LEU A 278 22.26 37.45 17.40
N THR A 279 23.00 36.76 18.28
CA THR A 279 23.07 37.07 19.72
C THR A 279 24.37 37.76 20.16
N LYS A 280 25.32 38.00 19.24
CA LYS A 280 26.71 38.43 19.52
C LYS A 280 26.83 39.75 20.29
N GLU A 281 25.82 40.61 20.24
CA GLU A 281 25.82 41.95 20.85
C GLU A 281 24.55 42.24 21.66
N GLN A 282 23.80 41.19 22.01
CA GLN A 282 22.49 41.31 22.64
C GLN A 282 22.57 41.00 24.14
N GLN A 283 21.75 41.67 24.94
CA GLN A 283 21.59 41.33 26.35
C GLN A 283 20.66 40.12 26.46
N LEU A 284 21.25 38.95 26.70
CA LEU A 284 20.53 37.69 26.82
C LEU A 284 20.03 37.45 28.24
N ASP A 285 18.92 36.75 28.38
CA ASP A 285 18.44 36.28 29.68
C ASP A 285 19.28 35.10 30.22
N GLU A 286 19.13 34.82 31.51
CA GLU A 286 19.88 33.77 32.23
C GLU A 286 19.64 32.35 31.70
N LYS A 287 18.56 32.10 30.95
CA LYS A 287 18.25 30.79 30.35
C LYS A 287 18.81 30.66 28.93
N THR A 288 18.83 31.75 28.17
CA THR A 288 19.31 31.80 26.79
C THR A 288 20.83 31.78 26.73
N GLN A 289 21.52 32.45 27.66
CA GLN A 289 22.97 32.56 27.65
C GLN A 289 23.73 31.21 27.75
N PRO A 290 23.35 30.26 28.63
CA PRO A 290 23.97 28.93 28.66
C PRO A 290 23.84 28.15 27.35
N GLU A 291 22.71 28.29 26.63
CA GLU A 291 22.50 27.61 25.35
C GLU A 291 23.39 28.19 24.25
N ILE A 292 23.55 29.52 24.20
CA ILE A 292 24.50 30.15 23.26
C ILE A 292 25.94 29.71 23.54
N GLU A 293 26.33 29.55 24.81
CA GLU A 293 27.65 29.02 25.15
C GLU A 293 27.84 27.54 24.75
N LYS A 294 26.77 26.72 24.78
CA LYS A 294 26.82 25.37 24.20
C LYS A 294 27.06 25.41 22.69
N ALA A 295 26.32 26.25 21.95
CA ALA A 295 26.51 26.42 20.52
C ALA A 295 27.96 26.82 20.18
N LYS A 296 28.53 27.82 20.90
CA LYS A 296 29.93 28.24 20.73
C LYS A 296 30.91 27.10 20.97
N LYS A 297 30.73 26.32 22.04
CA LYS A 297 31.59 25.16 22.35
C LYS A 297 31.54 24.10 21.26
N ILE A 298 30.36 23.82 20.72
CA ILE A 298 30.22 22.87 19.62
C ILE A 298 30.93 23.40 18.38
N LEU A 299 30.69 24.64 17.97
CA LEU A 299 31.40 25.26 16.83
C LEU A 299 32.93 25.20 16.96
N GLN A 300 33.47 25.33 18.17
CA GLN A 300 34.90 25.21 18.45
C GLN A 300 35.44 23.78 18.39
N ASN A 301 34.62 22.78 18.73
CA ASN A 301 35.01 21.36 18.79
C ASN A 301 34.85 20.61 17.46
N MET A 302 34.42 21.28 16.39
CA MET A 302 34.12 20.65 15.11
C MET A 302 35.26 20.44 14.09
N PRO A 303 36.58 20.61 14.41
CA PRO A 303 37.66 20.08 13.57
C PRO A 303 37.52 18.58 13.24
N LEU A 304 36.74 17.81 14.01
CA LEU A 304 36.37 16.41 13.72
C LEU A 304 35.93 16.17 12.28
N MET A 305 35.23 17.13 11.64
CA MET A 305 34.76 16.96 10.26
C MET A 305 35.88 16.84 9.22
N THR A 306 37.08 17.34 9.53
CA THR A 306 38.26 17.20 8.64
C THR A 306 38.77 15.75 8.56
N GLN A 307 38.34 14.88 9.47
CA GLN A 307 38.73 13.47 9.53
C GLN A 307 37.78 12.57 8.72
N LEU A 308 36.56 13.04 8.39
CA LEU A 308 35.55 12.23 7.69
C LEU A 308 36.02 11.77 6.30
N ASP A 309 36.74 12.64 5.58
CA ASP A 309 37.25 12.34 4.25
C ASP A 309 38.29 11.20 4.27
N GLN A 310 38.98 11.00 5.40
CA GLN A 310 40.04 10.01 5.58
C GLN A 310 39.55 8.59 5.91
N ILE A 311 38.25 8.42 6.19
CA ILE A 311 37.67 7.14 6.60
C ILE A 311 37.51 6.20 5.39
N GLU A 312 38.03 4.98 5.43
CA GLU A 312 37.93 4.05 4.29
C GLU A 312 37.03 2.84 4.58
N THR A 313 36.70 2.59 5.85
CA THR A 313 35.95 1.40 6.27
C THR A 313 34.62 1.74 6.95
N ILE A 314 33.73 0.75 6.97
CA ILE A 314 32.39 0.85 7.58
C ILE A 314 32.51 0.94 9.12
N GLU A 315 33.48 0.22 9.68
CA GLU A 315 33.80 0.19 11.11
C GLU A 315 34.31 1.55 11.61
N GLU A 316 35.24 2.17 10.88
CA GLU A 316 35.72 3.53 11.15
C GLU A 316 34.57 4.54 11.02
N LEU A 317 33.74 4.43 9.98
CA LEU A 317 32.58 5.30 9.78
C LEU A 317 31.56 5.17 10.91
N SER A 318 31.34 3.95 11.42
CA SER A 318 30.48 3.68 12.57
C SER A 318 31.04 4.31 13.85
N SER A 319 32.35 4.22 14.08
CA SER A 319 33.02 4.86 15.21
C SER A 319 32.91 6.39 15.14
N PHE A 320 33.20 6.97 13.97
CA PHE A 320 33.09 8.40 13.73
C PHE A 320 31.65 8.91 13.94
N CYS A 321 30.66 8.21 13.38
CA CYS A 321 29.26 8.59 13.54
C CYS A 321 28.80 8.57 15.01
N LYS A 322 29.30 7.62 15.82
CA LYS A 322 29.03 7.58 17.27
C LYS A 322 29.63 8.79 18.00
N GLU A 323 30.85 9.20 17.63
CA GLU A 323 31.50 10.35 18.22
C GLU A 323 30.75 11.65 17.88
N ILE A 324 30.40 11.85 16.61
CA ILE A 324 29.57 12.98 16.17
C ILE A 324 28.24 13.00 16.91
N ASN A 325 27.53 11.87 17.00
CA ASN A 325 26.27 11.81 17.77
C ASN A 325 26.46 12.13 19.25
N GLY A 326 27.59 11.77 19.85
CA GLY A 326 27.95 12.14 21.22
C GLY A 326 28.12 13.66 21.40
N VAL A 327 28.75 14.33 20.43
CA VAL A 327 28.86 15.80 20.42
C VAL A 327 27.47 16.43 20.22
N MET A 328 26.70 15.96 19.24
CA MET A 328 25.39 16.50 18.89
C MET A 328 24.30 16.23 19.94
N ALA A 329 24.48 15.21 20.79
CA ALA A 329 23.59 14.97 21.94
C ALA A 329 23.54 16.16 22.91
N ASN A 330 24.62 16.96 22.96
CA ASN A 330 24.74 18.15 23.80
C ASN A 330 24.38 19.47 23.08
N ASN A 331 23.71 19.38 21.93
CA ASN A 331 23.31 20.55 21.15
C ASN A 331 22.31 21.47 21.88
N VAL A 332 22.10 22.65 21.32
CA VAL A 332 21.07 23.59 21.79
C VAL A 332 19.68 22.97 21.60
N ARG A 333 18.88 22.96 22.68
CA ARG A 333 17.50 22.46 22.63
C ARG A 333 16.57 23.49 23.24
N ASN A 334 15.52 23.87 22.50
CA ASN A 334 14.42 24.73 22.96
C ASN A 334 14.88 26.08 23.52
N ILE A 335 15.60 26.86 22.70
CA ILE A 335 15.93 28.24 23.01
C ILE A 335 14.70 29.14 22.77
N THR A 336 14.42 30.06 23.69
CA THR A 336 13.38 31.09 23.53
C THR A 336 14.07 32.41 23.30
N LEU A 337 14.05 32.90 22.06
CA LEU A 337 14.66 34.19 21.72
C LEU A 337 13.67 35.34 21.97
N PRO A 338 14.16 36.55 22.32
CA PRO A 338 13.37 37.76 22.25
C PRO A 338 12.72 37.92 20.87
N GLN A 339 11.53 38.53 20.80
CA GLN A 339 10.74 38.62 19.57
C GLN A 339 11.51 39.21 18.38
N GLU A 340 12.36 40.20 18.65
CA GLU A 340 13.20 40.88 17.65
C GLU A 340 14.24 39.95 16.99
N LEU A 341 14.63 38.87 17.68
CA LEU A 341 15.59 37.87 17.20
C LEU A 341 14.90 36.59 16.74
N SER A 342 13.71 36.27 17.29
CA SER A 342 12.98 35.05 16.92
C SER A 342 12.54 35.07 15.47
N GLU A 343 12.02 36.21 14.98
CA GLU A 343 11.54 36.32 13.60
C GLU A 343 12.63 36.09 12.53
N PRO A 344 13.81 36.75 12.58
CA PRO A 344 14.88 36.48 11.63
C PRO A 344 15.50 35.07 11.81
N TYR A 345 15.57 34.58 13.05
CA TYR A 345 16.05 33.23 13.32
C TYR A 345 15.13 32.15 12.71
N ASP A 346 13.82 32.23 12.95
CA ASP A 346 12.84 31.27 12.45
C ASP A 346 12.76 31.28 10.92
N ALA A 347 12.91 32.44 10.28
CA ALA A 347 12.93 32.56 8.82
C ALA A 347 14.12 31.81 8.18
N GLN A 348 15.32 31.96 8.75
CA GLN A 348 16.52 31.26 8.27
C GLN A 348 16.51 29.77 8.64
N LYS A 349 16.02 29.45 9.84
CA LYS A 349 15.86 28.06 10.29
C LYS A 349 14.94 27.27 9.36
N LYS A 350 13.83 27.86 8.89
CA LYS A 350 12.95 27.25 7.87
C LYS A 350 13.68 26.91 6.56
N ILE A 351 14.72 27.66 6.19
CA ILE A 351 15.55 27.39 5.01
C ILE A 351 16.55 26.26 5.30
N LEU A 352 17.20 26.30 6.47
CA LEU A 352 18.21 25.31 6.87
C LEU A 352 17.63 23.90 7.04
N TYR A 353 16.44 23.81 7.65
CA TYR A 353 15.74 22.56 7.92
C TYR A 353 14.68 22.28 6.84
N ALA A 354 14.91 22.79 5.62
CA ALA A 354 13.98 22.62 4.50
C ALA A 354 13.58 21.15 4.32
N GLN A 355 12.37 20.95 3.81
CA GLN A 355 11.82 19.61 3.56
C GLN A 355 12.77 18.80 2.67
N ARG A 356 12.86 17.49 2.91
CA ARG A 356 13.64 16.57 2.09
C ARG A 356 12.84 15.34 1.72
N ILE A 357 13.29 14.69 0.66
CA ILE A 357 12.80 13.39 0.24
C ILE A 357 13.95 12.40 0.29
N THR A 358 13.75 11.33 1.04
CA THR A 358 14.68 10.19 1.11
C THR A 358 13.99 8.94 0.59
N GLU A 359 14.60 8.23 -0.36
CA GLU A 359 14.10 6.93 -0.84
C GLU A 359 14.63 5.82 0.08
N PHE A 360 13.73 5.08 0.73
CA PHE A 360 14.11 4.03 1.69
C PHE A 360 14.22 2.64 1.05
N GLY A 361 13.53 2.42 -0.06
CA GLY A 361 13.62 1.16 -0.78
C GLY A 361 12.81 1.16 -2.06
N THR A 362 13.25 0.29 -2.96
CA THR A 362 12.66 0.11 -4.28
C THR A 362 12.38 -1.35 -4.56
N PHE A 363 11.25 -1.59 -5.20
CA PHE A 363 11.01 -2.79 -5.98
C PHE A 363 11.33 -2.47 -7.43
N GLU A 364 12.11 -3.32 -8.11
CA GLU A 364 12.30 -3.27 -9.56
C GLU A 364 12.08 -4.67 -10.15
N ARG A 365 11.18 -4.74 -11.13
CA ARG A 365 10.78 -6.01 -11.72
C ARG A 365 11.89 -6.54 -12.63
N GLN A 366 12.37 -7.74 -12.33
CA GLN A 366 13.31 -8.46 -13.20
C GLN A 366 12.61 -8.93 -14.48
N ILE A 367 13.35 -8.94 -15.59
CA ILE A 367 12.83 -9.37 -16.89
C ILE A 367 12.39 -10.84 -16.79
N GLY A 368 11.17 -11.13 -17.22
CA GLY A 368 10.61 -12.48 -17.22
C GLY A 368 10.14 -12.99 -15.85
N SER A 369 10.09 -12.14 -14.81
CA SER A 369 9.53 -12.56 -13.53
C SER A 369 8.01 -12.63 -13.56
N ASP A 370 7.48 -13.68 -12.94
CA ASP A 370 6.05 -13.86 -12.77
C ASP A 370 5.43 -12.76 -11.90
N GLY A 371 4.15 -12.56 -12.06
CA GLY A 371 3.36 -11.61 -11.29
C GLY A 371 1.89 -11.99 -11.34
N TYR A 372 1.10 -11.32 -10.51
CA TYR A 372 -0.31 -11.59 -10.39
C TYR A 372 -1.08 -10.28 -10.27
N THR A 373 -2.18 -10.16 -11.00
CA THR A 373 -3.08 -9.02 -10.90
C THR A 373 -4.42 -9.50 -10.36
N ILE A 374 -4.84 -8.95 -9.22
CA ILE A 374 -6.16 -9.23 -8.65
C ILE A 374 -7.24 -8.91 -9.69
N PRO A 375 -8.16 -9.85 -10.01
CA PRO A 375 -9.26 -9.59 -10.91
C PRO A 375 -10.16 -8.47 -10.38
N GLN A 376 -10.47 -7.48 -11.24
CA GLN A 376 -11.22 -6.29 -10.84
C GLN A 376 -12.59 -6.62 -10.22
N LYS A 377 -13.25 -7.69 -10.69
CA LYS A 377 -14.53 -8.20 -10.15
C LYS A 377 -14.45 -8.66 -8.68
N GLN A 378 -13.25 -8.95 -8.17
CA GLN A 378 -13.02 -9.40 -6.79
C GLN A 378 -12.49 -8.29 -5.89
N TYR A 379 -11.90 -7.25 -6.49
CA TYR A 379 -11.16 -6.21 -5.80
C TYR A 379 -11.95 -5.57 -4.64
N ASP A 380 -13.18 -5.14 -4.88
CA ASP A 380 -14.00 -4.50 -3.84
C ASP A 380 -14.34 -5.44 -2.69
N SER A 381 -14.66 -6.71 -3.01
CA SER A 381 -14.96 -7.72 -1.98
C SER A 381 -13.74 -8.06 -1.13
N LEU A 382 -12.54 -8.11 -1.74
CA LEU A 382 -11.28 -8.34 -1.03
C LEU A 382 -10.96 -7.17 -0.11
N ILE A 383 -11.03 -5.93 -0.59
CA ILE A 383 -10.79 -4.74 0.26
C ILE A 383 -11.71 -4.76 1.48
N LYS A 384 -13.01 -4.99 1.26
CA LYS A 384 -13.97 -5.03 2.36
C LYS A 384 -13.61 -6.08 3.42
N THR A 385 -13.03 -7.21 3.05
CA THR A 385 -12.58 -8.20 4.03
C THR A 385 -11.22 -7.85 4.63
N CYS A 386 -10.26 -7.45 3.80
CA CYS A 386 -8.86 -7.26 4.20
C CYS A 386 -8.60 -5.97 4.99
N CYS A 387 -9.49 -4.99 4.92
CA CYS A 387 -9.42 -3.74 5.68
C CYS A 387 -10.07 -3.82 7.07
N GLN A 388 -10.55 -4.99 7.48
CA GLN A 388 -11.02 -5.21 8.86
C GLN A 388 -9.82 -5.35 9.81
N ASP A 389 -9.92 -4.79 11.02
CA ASP A 389 -8.85 -4.82 12.03
C ASP A 389 -8.47 -6.24 12.44
N ASP A 390 -9.42 -7.17 12.47
CA ASP A 390 -9.24 -8.58 12.87
C ASP A 390 -8.86 -9.51 11.72
N TYR A 391 -8.77 -9.01 10.49
CA TYR A 391 -8.41 -9.80 9.32
C TYR A 391 -7.00 -10.42 9.36
N PRO A 392 -5.92 -9.66 9.66
CA PRO A 392 -4.57 -10.22 9.53
C PRO A 392 -4.34 -11.32 10.56
N LYS A 393 -4.06 -12.53 10.08
CA LYS A 393 -3.75 -13.70 10.93
C LYS A 393 -2.30 -13.69 11.45
N SER A 394 -1.51 -12.71 11.03
CA SER A 394 -0.12 -12.53 11.38
C SER A 394 0.18 -11.03 11.51
N SER A 395 1.18 -10.67 12.30
CA SER A 395 1.73 -9.30 12.34
C SER A 395 2.82 -9.07 11.27
N ASP A 396 3.22 -10.10 10.54
CA ASP A 396 4.24 -10.01 9.49
C ASP A 396 3.64 -9.47 8.19
N PRO A 397 4.08 -8.28 7.71
CA PRO A 397 3.56 -7.66 6.49
C PRO A 397 3.60 -8.58 5.26
N LEU A 398 4.67 -9.36 5.09
CA LEU A 398 4.81 -10.25 3.94
C LEU A 398 3.77 -11.37 3.98
N LYS A 399 3.56 -11.99 5.14
CA LYS A 399 2.52 -13.02 5.32
C LYS A 399 1.12 -12.49 5.10
N ILE A 400 0.87 -11.23 5.45
CA ILE A 400 -0.40 -10.56 5.17
C ILE A 400 -0.58 -10.43 3.65
N LEU A 401 0.42 -9.96 2.90
CA LEU A 401 0.32 -9.87 1.43
C LEU A 401 0.15 -11.27 0.78
N GLN A 402 0.85 -12.29 1.29
CA GLN A 402 0.68 -13.68 0.87
C GLN A 402 -0.74 -14.18 1.11
N GLN A 403 -1.32 -13.87 2.27
CA GLN A 403 -2.69 -14.22 2.61
C GLN A 403 -3.67 -13.58 1.63
N ILE A 404 -3.57 -12.26 1.40
CA ILE A 404 -4.44 -11.52 0.48
C ILE A 404 -4.32 -12.09 -0.94
N THR A 405 -3.09 -12.33 -1.42
CA THR A 405 -2.83 -12.92 -2.74
C THR A 405 -3.48 -14.30 -2.87
N SER A 406 -3.27 -15.16 -1.88
CA SER A 406 -3.80 -16.53 -1.87
C SER A 406 -5.33 -16.54 -1.91
N GLU A 407 -5.97 -15.72 -1.06
CA GLU A 407 -7.43 -15.60 -1.00
C GLU A 407 -8.02 -15.05 -2.30
N SER A 408 -7.32 -14.12 -2.96
CA SER A 408 -7.76 -13.62 -4.27
C SER A 408 -7.67 -14.69 -5.39
N ARG A 409 -6.67 -15.57 -5.36
CA ARG A 409 -6.52 -16.63 -6.38
C ARG A 409 -7.60 -17.70 -6.27
N CYS A 410 -8.06 -18.00 -5.05
CA CYS A 410 -9.03 -19.07 -4.81
C CYS A 410 -10.50 -18.60 -4.72
N TYR A 411 -10.80 -17.33 -4.97
CA TYR A 411 -12.15 -16.76 -4.79
C TYR A 411 -13.29 -17.60 -5.41
N GLU A 412 -13.16 -17.97 -6.69
CA GLU A 412 -14.20 -18.76 -7.38
C GLU A 412 -14.35 -20.18 -6.80
N PHE A 413 -13.23 -20.75 -6.34
CA PHE A 413 -13.21 -22.06 -5.70
C PHE A 413 -13.80 -22.02 -4.29
N ASP A 414 -13.54 -20.96 -3.52
CA ASP A 414 -14.14 -20.76 -2.20
C ASP A 414 -15.66 -20.56 -2.31
N GLN A 415 -16.16 -19.84 -3.32
CA GLN A 415 -17.60 -19.78 -3.60
C GLN A 415 -18.21 -21.16 -3.90
N LEU A 416 -17.48 -22.02 -4.61
CA LEU A 416 -17.92 -23.39 -4.89
C LEU A 416 -17.95 -24.24 -3.61
N ALA A 417 -16.92 -24.11 -2.75
CA ALA A 417 -16.84 -24.81 -1.47
C ALA A 417 -17.97 -24.38 -0.51
N GLU A 418 -18.32 -23.09 -0.48
CA GLU A 418 -19.46 -22.60 0.32
C GLU A 418 -20.81 -23.09 -0.23
N LYS A 419 -20.98 -23.18 -1.56
CA LYS A 419 -22.16 -23.81 -2.16
C LYS A 419 -22.27 -25.29 -1.79
N LEU A 420 -21.15 -26.02 -1.75
CA LEU A 420 -21.11 -27.40 -1.28
C LEU A 420 -21.53 -27.52 0.19
N LYS A 421 -21.00 -26.64 1.06
CA LYS A 421 -21.41 -26.55 2.47
C LYS A 421 -22.91 -26.30 2.61
N GLY A 422 -23.45 -25.35 1.85
CA GLY A 422 -24.88 -25.01 1.84
C GLY A 422 -25.77 -26.17 1.37
N ALA A 423 -25.31 -26.95 0.38
CA ALA A 423 -26.04 -28.12 -0.10
C ALA A 423 -26.18 -29.23 0.97
N LEU A 424 -25.28 -29.30 1.94
CA LEU A 424 -25.20 -30.36 2.95
C LEU A 424 -26.00 -30.07 4.25
N VAL A 425 -26.92 -29.10 4.22
CA VAL A 425 -27.77 -28.76 5.37
C VAL A 425 -29.06 -29.59 5.36
N HIS A 426 -29.41 -30.24 6.48
CA HIS A 426 -30.59 -31.11 6.57
C HIS A 426 -31.62 -30.60 7.59
N GLU A 427 -32.89 -30.44 7.18
CA GLU A 427 -33.97 -29.89 8.02
C GLU A 427 -34.13 -30.57 9.39
N LYS A 428 -33.98 -31.91 9.47
CA LYS A 428 -34.10 -32.68 10.74
C LYS A 428 -32.79 -33.03 11.46
N HIS A 429 -31.63 -32.86 10.81
CA HIS A 429 -30.33 -33.33 11.34
C HIS A 429 -29.31 -32.19 11.49
N GLY A 430 -29.73 -30.95 11.23
CA GLY A 430 -28.92 -29.75 11.41
C GLY A 430 -27.71 -29.70 10.49
N ASN A 431 -26.64 -29.06 10.99
CA ASN A 431 -25.43 -28.75 10.24
C ASN A 431 -24.36 -29.86 10.28
N LYS A 432 -24.67 -31.06 10.79
CA LYS A 432 -23.69 -32.15 11.01
C LYS A 432 -22.74 -32.37 9.82
N TRP A 433 -23.28 -32.46 8.60
CA TRP A 433 -22.49 -32.75 7.39
C TRP A 433 -21.78 -31.51 6.85
N ARG A 434 -22.41 -30.34 6.98
CA ARG A 434 -21.80 -29.04 6.69
C ARG A 434 -20.55 -28.82 7.54
N ASP A 435 -20.61 -29.11 8.83
CA ASP A 435 -19.53 -28.87 9.81
C ASP A 435 -18.32 -29.80 9.59
N LEU A 436 -18.50 -30.89 8.84
CA LEU A 436 -17.40 -31.74 8.42
C LEU A 436 -16.57 -31.10 7.30
N ILE A 437 -17.18 -30.32 6.40
CA ILE A 437 -16.46 -29.57 5.36
C ILE A 437 -15.75 -28.39 6.02
N SER A 438 -14.43 -28.49 6.09
CA SER A 438 -13.57 -27.55 6.80
C SER A 438 -12.51 -26.98 5.87
N ASN A 439 -12.02 -25.79 6.23
CA ASN A 439 -10.89 -25.14 5.58
C ASN A 439 -9.55 -25.65 6.16
N GLN A 440 -9.56 -26.75 6.92
CA GLN A 440 -8.40 -27.40 7.50
C GLN A 440 -8.40 -28.88 7.14
N TYR A 441 -7.21 -29.44 6.95
CA TYR A 441 -7.03 -30.88 6.84
C TYR A 441 -7.39 -31.58 8.15
N LYS A 442 -8.16 -32.66 8.08
CA LYS A 442 -8.50 -33.49 9.23
C LYS A 442 -7.99 -34.91 9.02
N GLU A 443 -7.19 -35.41 9.95
CA GLU A 443 -6.82 -36.82 9.96
C GLU A 443 -8.07 -37.69 10.20
N ILE A 444 -8.22 -38.76 9.42
CA ILE A 444 -9.41 -39.60 9.46
C ILE A 444 -9.10 -40.88 10.23
N ASN A 445 -9.71 -41.06 11.40
CA ASN A 445 -9.69 -42.33 12.11
C ASN A 445 -10.75 -43.27 11.52
N PHE A 446 -10.29 -44.23 10.70
CA PHE A 446 -11.16 -45.17 10.01
C PHE A 446 -11.82 -46.23 10.91
N LYS A 447 -11.41 -46.35 12.19
CA LYS A 447 -11.91 -47.40 13.09
C LYS A 447 -13.25 -47.04 13.75
N ASP A 448 -13.51 -45.76 13.97
CA ASP A 448 -14.61 -45.29 14.83
C ASP A 448 -15.71 -44.54 14.06
N LEU A 449 -15.57 -44.42 12.73
CA LEU A 449 -16.45 -43.62 11.88
C LEU A 449 -17.18 -44.49 10.86
N ASP A 450 -18.45 -44.15 10.61
CA ASP A 450 -19.21 -44.79 9.55
C ASP A 450 -18.71 -44.37 8.15
N ALA A 451 -18.97 -45.21 7.16
CA ALA A 451 -18.46 -45.00 5.79
C ALA A 451 -18.92 -43.68 5.15
N LYS A 452 -20.08 -43.15 5.55
CA LYS A 452 -20.60 -41.86 5.04
C LYS A 452 -19.83 -40.71 5.68
N THR A 453 -19.62 -40.73 6.98
CA THR A 453 -18.78 -39.74 7.67
C THR A 453 -17.35 -39.72 7.12
N ILE A 454 -16.74 -40.90 6.92
CA ILE A 454 -15.41 -41.03 6.30
C ILE A 454 -15.40 -40.38 4.90
N ALA A 455 -16.41 -40.64 4.08
CA ALA A 455 -16.45 -40.11 2.72
C ALA A 455 -16.60 -38.58 2.66
N ILE A 456 -17.40 -37.99 3.56
CA ILE A 456 -17.52 -36.52 3.66
C ILE A 456 -16.22 -35.89 4.18
N MET A 457 -15.51 -36.53 5.12
CA MET A 457 -14.20 -36.05 5.56
C MET A 457 -13.15 -36.15 4.45
N GLN A 458 -13.16 -37.21 3.64
CA GLN A 458 -12.30 -37.32 2.46
C GLN A 458 -12.59 -36.23 1.44
N LEU A 459 -13.86 -35.94 1.18
CA LEU A 459 -14.26 -34.82 0.31
C LEU A 459 -13.79 -33.48 0.87
N SER A 460 -13.92 -33.26 2.19
CA SER A 460 -13.39 -32.05 2.85
C SER A 460 -11.88 -31.92 2.67
N ASN A 461 -11.12 -32.99 2.87
CA ASN A 461 -9.67 -32.97 2.70
C ASN A 461 -9.29 -32.68 1.23
N MET A 462 -10.05 -33.21 0.26
CA MET A 462 -9.84 -32.89 -1.15
C MET A 462 -10.12 -31.41 -1.44
N VAL A 463 -11.23 -30.86 -0.96
CA VAL A 463 -11.52 -29.42 -1.10
C VAL A 463 -10.39 -28.58 -0.49
N TYR A 464 -9.89 -28.96 0.68
CA TYR A 464 -8.74 -28.29 1.30
C TYR A 464 -7.48 -28.36 0.43
N THR A 465 -7.12 -29.54 -0.08
CA THR A 465 -5.95 -29.74 -0.94
C THR A 465 -6.04 -28.95 -2.24
N LEU A 466 -7.17 -29.01 -2.94
CA LEU A 466 -7.39 -28.27 -4.18
C LEU A 466 -7.38 -26.76 -3.94
N ARG A 467 -7.93 -26.30 -2.81
CA ARG A 467 -7.80 -24.91 -2.39
C ARG A 467 -6.34 -24.48 -2.23
N GLN A 468 -5.47 -25.34 -1.68
CA GLN A 468 -4.03 -25.04 -1.59
C GLN A 468 -3.38 -24.93 -2.97
N HIS A 469 -3.67 -25.86 -3.89
CA HIS A 469 -3.13 -25.82 -5.25
C HIS A 469 -3.60 -24.60 -6.06
N VAL A 470 -4.86 -24.18 -5.88
CA VAL A 470 -5.36 -22.95 -6.52
C VAL A 470 -4.70 -21.71 -5.90
N ALA A 471 -4.52 -21.68 -4.58
CA ALA A 471 -3.87 -20.57 -3.89
C ALA A 471 -2.39 -20.40 -4.28
N SER A 472 -1.65 -21.51 -4.41
CA SER A 472 -0.24 -21.49 -4.86
C SER A 472 -0.10 -21.14 -6.35
N GLY A 473 -1.17 -21.31 -7.12
CA GLY A 473 -1.15 -21.15 -8.57
C GLY A 473 -0.68 -22.40 -9.32
N ASP A 474 -0.54 -23.54 -8.63
CA ASP A 474 -0.22 -24.83 -9.24
C ASP A 474 -1.36 -25.36 -10.12
N MET A 475 -2.58 -24.85 -9.88
CA MET A 475 -3.80 -25.32 -10.52
C MET A 475 -4.77 -24.15 -10.73
N ASN A 476 -5.44 -24.10 -11.87
CA ASN A 476 -6.52 -23.14 -12.10
C ASN A 476 -7.88 -23.67 -11.60
N TYR A 477 -8.89 -22.80 -11.58
CA TYR A 477 -10.23 -23.15 -11.10
C TYR A 477 -10.89 -24.32 -11.85
N GLN A 478 -10.68 -24.44 -13.17
CA GLN A 478 -11.28 -25.50 -13.98
C GLN A 478 -10.63 -26.85 -13.70
N GLU A 479 -9.30 -26.89 -13.63
CA GLU A 479 -8.55 -28.08 -13.22
C GLU A 479 -8.98 -28.55 -11.83
N ALA A 480 -9.18 -27.62 -10.89
CA ALA A 480 -9.65 -27.94 -9.54
C ALA A 480 -11.09 -28.50 -9.54
N ILE A 481 -11.95 -28.06 -10.46
CA ILE A 481 -13.28 -28.68 -10.62
C ILE A 481 -13.17 -30.12 -11.12
N GLU A 482 -12.34 -30.38 -12.14
CA GLU A 482 -12.18 -31.72 -12.69
C GLU A 482 -11.66 -32.71 -11.65
N GLU A 483 -10.71 -32.29 -10.82
CA GLU A 483 -10.18 -33.12 -9.72
C GLU A 483 -11.19 -33.31 -8.57
N LEU A 484 -12.12 -32.37 -8.38
CA LEU A 484 -13.14 -32.47 -7.34
C LEU A 484 -14.26 -33.45 -7.71
N LYS A 485 -14.61 -33.57 -9.00
CA LYS A 485 -15.73 -34.41 -9.49
C LYS A 485 -15.66 -35.87 -9.01
N PRO A 486 -14.53 -36.61 -9.15
CA PRO A 486 -14.44 -38.00 -8.68
C PRO A 486 -14.62 -38.15 -7.17
N SER A 487 -14.15 -37.16 -6.39
CA SER A 487 -14.29 -37.17 -4.93
C SER A 487 -15.74 -37.02 -4.50
N ILE A 488 -16.53 -36.23 -5.22
CA ILE A 488 -17.97 -36.10 -4.99
C ILE A 488 -18.71 -37.36 -5.38
N GLU A 489 -18.38 -37.99 -6.51
CA GLU A 489 -18.99 -39.26 -6.92
C GLU A 489 -18.73 -40.37 -5.90
N LYS A 490 -17.49 -40.45 -5.39
CA LYS A 490 -17.12 -41.37 -4.32
C LYS A 490 -17.94 -41.10 -3.06
N ALA A 491 -18.13 -39.83 -2.68
CA ALA A 491 -18.94 -39.45 -1.54
C ALA A 491 -20.43 -39.80 -1.72
N ILE A 492 -21.00 -39.58 -2.91
CA ILE A 492 -22.37 -40.00 -3.26
C ILE A 492 -22.52 -41.52 -3.09
N ASN A 493 -21.62 -42.30 -3.71
CA ASN A 493 -21.66 -43.75 -3.68
C ASN A 493 -21.54 -44.32 -2.26
N LYS A 494 -20.69 -43.74 -1.41
CA LYS A 494 -20.51 -44.16 -0.02
C LYS A 494 -21.62 -43.68 0.91
N ALA A 495 -22.26 -42.56 0.59
CA ALA A 495 -23.39 -42.03 1.35
C ALA A 495 -24.71 -42.76 1.05
N GLN A 496 -24.81 -43.43 -0.09
CA GLN A 496 -25.98 -44.22 -0.49
C GLN A 496 -26.28 -45.32 0.54
N ASN A 497 -27.57 -45.54 0.84
CA ASN A 497 -27.97 -46.47 1.90
C ASN A 497 -27.53 -47.90 1.58
N LYS A 498 -27.01 -48.61 2.58
CA LYS A 498 -26.64 -50.04 2.49
C LYS A 498 -27.84 -51.01 2.38
N THR A 499 -29.07 -50.49 2.38
CA THR A 499 -30.26 -51.33 2.21
C THR A 499 -30.34 -51.84 0.77
N PHE A 500 -30.94 -53.02 0.55
CA PHE A 500 -31.13 -53.59 -0.80
C PHE A 500 -31.77 -52.58 -1.77
N PHE A 501 -32.79 -51.85 -1.32
CA PHE A 501 -33.44 -50.77 -2.07
C PHE A 501 -32.57 -49.51 -2.21
N GLY A 502 -31.62 -49.26 -1.30
CA GLY A 502 -30.63 -48.18 -1.43
C GLY A 502 -29.57 -48.49 -2.48
N TRP A 503 -29.08 -49.73 -2.49
CA TRP A 503 -28.14 -50.25 -3.47
C TRP A 503 -28.73 -50.33 -4.88
N LEU A 504 -30.01 -50.70 -5.02
CA LEU A 504 -30.75 -50.66 -6.29
C LEU A 504 -31.14 -49.24 -6.76
N GLY A 505 -30.78 -48.18 -6.02
CA GLY A 505 -31.10 -46.80 -6.38
C GLY A 505 -32.56 -46.38 -6.11
N ILE A 506 -33.37 -47.23 -5.50
CA ILE A 506 -34.81 -47.02 -5.24
C ILE A 506 -35.02 -46.07 -4.03
N THR A 507 -34.09 -46.03 -3.07
CA THR A 507 -34.09 -45.07 -1.95
C THR A 507 -32.73 -44.37 -1.83
N GLN A 508 -32.67 -43.05 -1.99
CA GLN A 508 -31.43 -42.28 -1.81
C GLN A 508 -31.27 -41.79 -0.37
N SER A 509 -30.03 -41.81 0.13
CA SER A 509 -29.74 -41.07 1.35
C SER A 509 -29.87 -39.57 1.08
N ASN A 510 -30.38 -38.79 2.04
CA ASN A 510 -30.53 -37.34 1.87
C ASN A 510 -29.19 -36.65 1.54
N VAL A 511 -28.07 -37.11 2.13
CA VAL A 511 -26.72 -36.61 1.80
C VAL A 511 -26.33 -36.95 0.37
N ALA A 512 -26.61 -38.18 -0.10
CA ALA A 512 -26.32 -38.58 -1.47
C ALA A 512 -27.17 -37.79 -2.47
N LYS A 513 -28.44 -37.53 -2.17
CA LYS A 513 -29.33 -36.68 -2.97
C LYS A 513 -28.82 -35.24 -3.05
N GLN A 514 -28.43 -34.67 -1.91
CA GLN A 514 -27.86 -33.32 -1.82
C GLN A 514 -26.57 -33.16 -2.65
N LEU A 515 -25.64 -34.12 -2.53
CA LEU A 515 -24.42 -34.13 -3.33
C LEU A 515 -24.68 -34.34 -4.82
N THR A 516 -25.67 -35.17 -5.17
CA THR A 516 -26.08 -35.39 -6.57
C THR A 516 -26.66 -34.12 -7.17
N THR A 517 -27.51 -33.41 -6.42
CA THR A 517 -28.04 -32.09 -6.81
C THR A 517 -26.91 -31.08 -6.97
N PHE A 518 -25.99 -30.99 -6.00
CA PHE A 518 -24.82 -30.10 -6.10
C PHE A 518 -23.97 -30.39 -7.34
N LYS A 519 -23.65 -31.67 -7.59
CA LYS A 519 -22.88 -32.09 -8.77
C LYS A 519 -23.58 -31.64 -10.05
N LYS A 520 -24.87 -31.94 -10.18
CA LYS A 520 -25.66 -31.59 -11.36
C LYS A 520 -25.76 -30.08 -11.58
N ASP A 521 -26.06 -29.33 -10.52
CA ASP A 521 -26.40 -27.90 -10.62
C ASP A 521 -25.17 -26.99 -10.68
N PHE A 522 -24.02 -27.44 -10.14
CA PHE A 522 -22.83 -26.57 -10.02
C PHE A 522 -21.57 -27.10 -10.70
N LEU A 523 -21.43 -28.42 -10.91
CA LEU A 523 -20.27 -29.00 -11.60
C LEU A 523 -20.58 -29.37 -13.05
N GLU A 524 -21.80 -29.84 -13.33
CA GLU A 524 -22.22 -30.26 -14.68
C GLU A 524 -22.98 -29.15 -15.43
N PHE A 525 -23.67 -28.23 -14.73
CA PHE A 525 -24.40 -27.14 -15.38
C PHE A 525 -23.50 -26.01 -15.91
N LYS A 526 -22.32 -25.78 -15.31
CA LYS A 526 -21.37 -24.73 -15.74
C LYS A 526 -20.68 -25.07 -17.07
N GLU A 527 -20.56 -26.35 -17.41
CA GLU A 527 -20.09 -26.83 -18.73
C GLU A 527 -21.07 -26.49 -19.87
N ARG A 528 -22.39 -26.44 -19.59
CA ARG A 528 -23.39 -26.10 -20.61
C ARG A 528 -23.39 -24.62 -21.00
N ILE A 529 -23.04 -23.71 -20.10
CA ILE A 529 -23.02 -22.27 -20.42
C ILE A 529 -21.82 -21.89 -21.32
N HIS A 530 -20.69 -22.60 -21.21
CA HIS A 530 -19.55 -22.40 -22.12
C HIS A 530 -19.77 -23.02 -23.51
N GLN A 531 -20.68 -23.99 -23.65
CA GLN A 531 -21.04 -24.58 -24.94
C GLN A 531 -22.15 -23.81 -25.70
N ILE A 532 -22.88 -22.91 -25.02
CA ILE A 532 -24.01 -22.15 -25.61
C ILE A 532 -23.58 -20.74 -26.06
N ILE A 533 -22.40 -20.27 -25.67
CA ILE A 533 -21.79 -19.04 -26.24
C ILE A 533 -20.69 -19.49 -27.21
N PRO A 534 -20.96 -19.61 -28.52
CA PRO A 534 -19.91 -19.89 -29.49
C PRO A 534 -18.92 -18.71 -29.54
N HIS A 535 -17.65 -19.06 -29.69
CA HIS A 535 -16.60 -18.16 -30.15
C HIS A 535 -17.05 -17.37 -31.39
N GLU A 536 -17.21 -16.06 -31.26
CA GLU A 536 -17.11 -15.14 -32.40
C GLU A 536 -15.85 -14.28 -32.23
N THR A 537 -14.74 -14.87 -32.63
CA THR A 537 -13.61 -14.27 -33.35
C THR A 537 -13.21 -15.40 -34.30
N GLU A 538 -13.14 -15.28 -35.62
CA GLU A 538 -12.63 -14.22 -36.48
C GLU A 538 -13.19 -14.41 -37.90
N LYS A 539 -13.42 -13.34 -38.66
CA LYS A 539 -12.73 -13.01 -39.92
C LYS A 539 -13.55 -12.07 -40.79
N ASP A 540 -12.94 -10.92 -40.99
CA ASP A 540 -13.17 -9.96 -42.05
C ASP A 540 -12.74 -10.59 -43.38
N GLU A 541 -13.69 -10.94 -44.26
CA GLU A 541 -13.43 -11.11 -45.69
C GLU A 541 -14.53 -10.39 -46.50
N ARG A 542 -14.04 -9.44 -47.29
CA ARG A 542 -14.72 -8.58 -48.26
C ARG A 542 -15.74 -9.36 -49.12
N ASP A 543 -16.92 -8.77 -49.35
CA ASP A 543 -17.56 -8.86 -50.67
C ASP A 543 -18.21 -7.50 -51.00
N ASP A 544 -17.61 -6.82 -51.97
CA ASP A 544 -18.14 -5.63 -52.63
C ASP A 544 -19.44 -5.99 -53.35
N ARG A 545 -20.61 -5.53 -52.86
CA ARG A 545 -21.78 -5.35 -53.72
C ARG A 545 -22.56 -4.09 -53.36
N GLU A 546 -22.55 -3.19 -54.34
CA GLU A 546 -23.38 -2.02 -54.51
C GLU A 546 -24.82 -2.23 -54.00
N ILE A 547 -25.29 -1.33 -53.12
CA ILE A 547 -26.71 -1.07 -52.95
C ILE A 547 -26.98 0.34 -53.46
N LYS A 548 -27.56 0.40 -54.66
CA LYS A 548 -28.26 1.58 -55.17
C LYS A 548 -29.49 1.83 -54.30
N LEU A 549 -29.55 3.02 -53.70
CA LEU A 549 -30.77 3.55 -53.10
C LEU A 549 -31.72 4.03 -54.21
N PRO A 550 -33.02 3.74 -54.13
CA PRO A 550 -34.05 4.70 -54.52
C PRO A 550 -34.23 5.78 -53.45
#